data_AF-A0A7L0FED0-F1
#
_entry.id   AF-A0A7L0FED0-F1
#
_cell.length_a   1.000
_cell.length_b   1.000
_cell.length_c   1.000
_cell.angle_alpha   90.00
_cell.angle_beta   90.00
_cell.angle_gamma   90.00
#
_symmetry.space_group_name_H-M   'P 1'
#
loop_
_entity.id
_entity.type
_entity.pdbx_description
1 polymer ?
#
loop_
_entity_poly.entity_id
_entity_poly.type
_entity_poly.pdbx_seq_one_letter_code
_entity_poly.pdbx_strand_id
1 'polypeptide(L)'
;AEVEETLKRIQAHKGVIATVVVNPEGIPLRTTLDRSTTVQYAGLLQELTMQARSTAREIDPQDDLNFLRIRTKKYEIMVAPGNISIKVTRE
;
A
#
# COMPACT_ATOMS: atom_id res chain seq x y z
N ALA A 1 -0.30 -11.20 15.80
CA ALA A 1 -0.26 -12.51 15.11
C ALA A 1 -0.91 -12.43 13.73
N GLU A 2 -2.15 -11.94 13.61
CA GLU A 2 -2.92 -11.91 12.34
C GLU A 2 -2.29 -11.10 11.18
N VAL A 3 -1.77 -9.90 11.47
CA VAL A 3 -1.11 -9.05 10.45
C VAL A 3 0.13 -9.73 9.86
N GLU A 4 0.89 -10.45 10.68
CA GLU A 4 2.12 -11.11 10.26
C GLU A 4 1.85 -12.32 9.37
N GLU A 5 0.80 -13.08 9.68
CA GLU A 5 0.33 -14.18 8.85
C GLU A 5 -0.21 -13.68 7.51
N THR A 6 -0.97 -12.58 7.53
CA THR A 6 -1.48 -11.94 6.31
C THR A 6 -0.33 -11.46 5.42
N LEU A 7 0.70 -10.83 6.00
CA LEU A 7 1.88 -10.41 5.27
C LEU A 7 2.65 -11.61 4.69
N LYS A 8 2.81 -12.71 5.44
CA LYS A 8 3.43 -13.93 4.91
C LYS A 8 2.64 -14.51 3.74
N ARG A 9 1.31 -14.53 3.80
CA ARG A 9 0.44 -14.98 2.70
C ARG A 9 0.55 -14.09 1.45
N ILE A 10 0.72 -12.78 1.64
CA ILE A 10 0.95 -11.83 0.54
C ILE A 10 2.33 -12.02 -0.06
N GLN A 11 3.38 -12.14 0.76
CA GLN A 11 4.74 -12.38 0.29
C GLN A 11 4.88 -13.73 -0.44
N ALA A 12 4.12 -14.75 -0.02
CA ALA A 12 4.11 -16.06 -0.67
C ALA A 12 3.43 -16.07 -2.05
N HIS A 13 2.68 -15.02 -2.42
CA HIS A 13 2.05 -14.96 -3.74
C HIS A 13 3.09 -14.75 -4.83
N LYS A 14 2.99 -15.54 -5.90
CA LYS A 14 3.82 -15.41 -7.09
C LYS A 14 3.62 -14.01 -7.69
N GLY A 15 4.73 -13.31 -7.91
CA GLY A 15 4.72 -11.94 -8.44
C GLY A 15 4.59 -10.85 -7.37
N VAL A 16 4.79 -11.13 -6.09
CA VAL A 16 5.00 -10.08 -5.09
C VAL A 16 6.50 -9.82 -4.96
N ILE A 17 6.98 -8.63 -5.37
CA ILE A 17 8.40 -8.28 -5.21
C ILE A 17 8.66 -7.66 -3.81
N ALA A 18 7.66 -7.02 -3.21
CA ALA A 18 7.84 -6.35 -1.92
C ALA A 18 6.57 -6.34 -1.06
N THR A 19 6.74 -6.04 0.22
CA THR A 19 5.65 -5.62 1.12
C THR A 19 6.17 -4.50 2.02
N VAL A 20 5.33 -3.51 2.30
CA VAL A 20 5.68 -2.35 3.11
C VAL A 20 4.51 -1.98 3.99
N VAL A 21 4.68 -2.08 5.30
CA VAL A 21 3.72 -1.63 6.31
C VAL A 21 4.18 -0.29 6.84
N VAL A 22 3.31 0.70 6.76
CA VAL A 22 3.54 2.03 7.33
C VAL A 22 2.46 2.35 8.35
N ASN A 23 2.80 3.19 9.31
CA ASN A 23 1.82 3.75 10.22
C ASN A 23 1.04 4.90 9.54
N PRO A 24 -0.04 5.40 10.17
CA PRO A 24 -0.81 6.54 9.65
C PRO A 24 -0.01 7.85 9.51
N GLU A 25 1.17 7.94 10.12
CA GLU A 25 2.08 9.09 10.05
C GLU A 25 3.07 8.98 8.86
N GLY A 26 3.02 7.89 8.09
CA GLY A 26 3.91 7.66 6.94
C GLY A 26 5.26 7.03 7.31
N ILE A 27 5.44 6.61 8.55
CA ILE A 27 6.66 5.97 9.04
C ILE A 27 6.60 4.47 8.75
N PRO A 28 7.59 3.90 8.04
CA PRO A 28 7.62 2.47 7.75
C PRO A 28 7.92 1.65 9.02
N LEU A 29 7.02 0.73 9.35
CA LEU A 29 7.14 -0.21 10.47
C LEU A 29 7.83 -1.51 10.03
N ARG A 30 7.51 -2.00 8.82
CA ARG A 30 8.06 -3.22 8.23
C ARG A 30 8.23 -3.02 6.73
N THR A 31 9.32 -3.50 6.17
CA THR A 31 9.54 -3.44 4.73
C THR A 31 10.47 -4.58 4.31
N THR A 32 10.23 -5.12 3.12
CA THR A 32 11.18 -6.00 2.42
C THR A 32 12.01 -5.25 1.38
N LEU A 33 11.80 -3.94 1.23
CA LEU A 33 12.58 -3.03 0.38
C LEU A 33 13.69 -2.35 1.19
N ASP A 34 14.61 -1.71 0.47
CA ASP A 34 15.59 -0.83 1.09
C ASP A 34 14.91 0.37 1.78
N ARG A 35 15.53 0.84 2.86
CA ARG A 35 14.95 1.87 3.72
C ARG A 35 14.71 3.19 2.99
N SER A 36 15.62 3.60 2.12
CA SER A 36 15.52 4.82 1.31
C SER A 36 14.28 4.81 0.42
N THR A 37 14.12 3.76 -0.38
CA THR A 37 12.97 3.57 -1.28
C THR A 37 11.68 3.48 -0.48
N THR A 38 11.71 2.74 0.63
CA THR A 38 10.53 2.58 1.50
C THR A 38 10.00 3.91 2.02
N VAL A 39 10.87 4.78 2.53
CA VAL A 39 10.46 6.10 3.06
C VAL A 39 9.87 6.98 1.95
N GLN A 40 10.48 6.97 0.76
CA GLN A 40 9.98 7.72 -0.38
C GLN A 40 8.58 7.24 -0.82
N TYR A 41 8.40 5.93 -0.98
CA TYR A 41 7.11 5.37 -1.36
C TYR A 41 6.05 5.57 -0.27
N ALA A 42 6.42 5.45 1.01
CA ALA A 42 5.50 5.66 2.13
C ALA A 42 4.86 7.05 2.08
N GLY A 43 5.68 8.11 1.94
CA GLY A 43 5.18 9.48 1.87
C GLY A 43 4.30 9.73 0.65
N LEU A 44 4.77 9.33 -0.54
CA LEU A 44 4.02 9.55 -1.79
C LEU A 44 2.68 8.78 -1.82
N LEU A 45 2.67 7.52 -1.38
CA LEU A 45 1.45 6.71 -1.37
C LEU A 45 0.48 7.16 -0.28
N GLN A 46 0.97 7.66 0.85
CA GLN A 46 0.13 8.21 1.91
C GLN A 46 -0.63 9.45 1.40
N GLU A 47 0.08 10.40 0.78
CA GLU A 47 -0.54 11.60 0.22
C GLU A 47 -1.59 11.24 -0.85
N LEU A 48 -1.24 10.34 -1.77
CA LEU A 48 -2.16 9.87 -2.81
C LEU A 48 -3.39 9.18 -2.23
N THR A 49 -3.23 8.35 -1.19
CA THR A 49 -4.35 7.66 -0.54
C THR A 49 -5.28 8.64 0.17
N MET A 50 -4.73 9.67 0.82
CA MET A 50 -5.53 10.73 1.44
C MET A 50 -6.34 11.49 0.40
N GLN A 51 -5.72 11.89 -0.72
CA GLN A 51 -6.42 12.57 -1.80
C GLN A 51 -7.51 11.69 -2.40
N ALA A 52 -7.20 10.43 -2.72
CA ALA A 52 -8.18 9.48 -3.26
C ALA A 52 -9.37 9.26 -2.32
N ARG A 53 -9.12 9.16 -1.01
CA ARG A 53 -10.17 9.04 0.00
C ARG A 53 -11.05 10.29 0.07
N SER A 54 -10.45 11.48 0.04
CA SER A 54 -11.19 12.74 0.04
C SER A 54 -12.07 12.86 -1.19
N THR A 55 -11.53 12.56 -2.38
CA THR A 55 -12.31 12.58 -3.63
C THR A 55 -13.43 11.54 -3.64
N ALA A 56 -13.21 10.33 -3.12
CA ALA A 56 -14.28 9.33 -2.99
C ALA A 56 -15.42 9.84 -2.11
N ARG A 57 -15.10 10.48 -0.98
CA ARG A 57 -16.07 11.08 -0.05
C ARG A 57 -16.81 12.30 -0.61
N GLU A 58 -16.18 13.04 -1.53
CA GLU A 58 -16.84 14.14 -2.25
C GLU A 58 -17.89 13.62 -3.23
N ILE A 59 -17.70 12.41 -3.78
CA ILE A 59 -18.67 11.76 -4.68
C ILE A 59 -19.80 11.11 -3.88
N ASP A 60 -19.45 10.31 -2.87
CA ASP A 60 -20.40 9.69 -1.94
C ASP A 60 -19.85 9.73 -0.51
N PRO A 61 -20.44 10.54 0.39
CA PRO A 61 -20.01 10.63 1.79
C PRO A 61 -20.16 9.32 2.58
N GLN A 62 -20.95 8.36 2.10
CA GLN A 62 -21.12 7.06 2.75
C GLN A 62 -20.11 6.02 2.28
N ASP A 63 -19.38 6.26 1.18
CA ASP A 63 -18.35 5.37 0.69
C ASP A 63 -16.98 5.73 1.30
N ASP A 64 -16.26 4.72 1.79
CA ASP A 64 -14.89 4.90 2.30
C ASP A 64 -13.92 4.06 1.47
N LEU A 65 -12.74 4.62 1.25
CA LEU A 65 -11.73 3.99 0.43
C LEU A 65 -11.24 2.72 1.14
N ASN A 66 -11.64 1.55 0.65
CA ASN A 66 -11.19 0.27 1.22
C ASN A 66 -9.85 -0.19 0.62
N PHE A 67 -9.63 0.08 -0.66
CA PHE A 67 -8.46 -0.39 -1.37
C PHE A 67 -8.13 0.48 -2.58
N LEU A 68 -6.87 0.80 -2.77
CA LEU A 68 -6.35 1.54 -3.91
C LEU A 68 -5.36 0.65 -4.69
N ARG A 69 -5.66 0.38 -5.96
CA ARG A 69 -4.78 -0.38 -6.87
C ARG A 69 -4.30 0.52 -8.00
N ILE A 70 -2.99 0.70 -8.08
CA ILE A 70 -2.32 1.52 -9.08
C ILE A 70 -1.52 0.60 -10.00
N ARG A 71 -1.91 0.49 -11.26
CA ARG A 71 -1.20 -0.32 -12.25
C ARG A 71 -0.38 0.57 -13.18
N THR A 72 0.92 0.30 -13.24
CA THR A 72 1.85 0.90 -14.21
C THR A 72 2.30 -0.16 -15.21
N LYS A 73 3.06 0.24 -16.24
CA LYS A 73 3.63 -0.70 -17.22
C LYS A 73 4.61 -1.72 -16.63
N LYS A 74 5.26 -1.39 -15.52
CA LYS A 74 6.31 -2.24 -14.91
C LYS A 74 5.88 -2.86 -13.58
N TYR A 75 4.96 -2.21 -12.88
CA TYR A 75 4.63 -2.50 -11.50
C TYR A 75 3.14 -2.29 -11.25
N GLU A 76 2.54 -3.19 -10.49
CA GLU A 76 1.21 -3.01 -9.89
C GLU A 76 1.36 -2.79 -8.40
N ILE A 77 0.95 -1.63 -7.88
CA ILE A 77 0.97 -1.24 -6.47
C ILE A 77 -0.43 -1.38 -5.88
N MET A 78 -0.49 -1.99 -4.70
CA MET A 78 -1.71 -2.17 -3.93
C MET A 78 -1.58 -1.43 -2.60
N VAL A 79 -2.61 -0.70 -2.18
CA VAL A 79 -2.61 0.08 -0.94
C VAL A 79 -3.94 -0.12 -0.24
N ALA A 80 -3.91 -0.53 1.04
CA ALA A 80 -5.09 -0.52 1.89
C ALA A 80 -4.87 0.51 3.02
N PRO A 81 -5.82 1.43 3.28
CA PRO A 81 -5.71 2.35 4.39
C PRO A 81 -5.69 1.58 5.72
N GLY A 82 -4.66 1.82 6.53
CA GLY A 82 -4.36 1.08 7.77
C GLY A 82 -3.30 0.00 7.62
N ASN A 83 -3.19 -0.63 6.44
CA ASN A 83 -2.13 -1.58 6.10
C ASN A 83 -1.70 -1.36 4.66
N ILE A 84 -0.68 -0.52 4.44
CA ILE A 84 -0.08 -0.45 3.11
C ILE A 84 0.53 -1.82 2.81
N SER A 85 0.34 -2.33 1.60
CA SER A 85 0.86 -3.62 1.17
C SER A 85 1.22 -3.48 -0.29
N ILE A 86 2.37 -2.88 -0.55
CA ILE A 86 2.88 -2.64 -1.90
C ILE A 86 3.17 -3.99 -2.56
N LYS A 87 2.15 -4.62 -3.15
CA LYS A 87 2.40 -5.62 -4.18
C LYS A 87 3.19 -4.92 -5.27
N VAL A 88 4.13 -5.62 -5.88
CA VAL A 88 4.84 -5.12 -7.06
C VAL A 88 4.91 -6.35 -7.93
N THR A 89 3.96 -6.45 -8.87
CA THR A 89 3.90 -7.56 -9.83
C THR A 89 4.54 -7.16 -11.14
N ARG A 90 5.46 -7.99 -11.61
CA ARG A 90 5.97 -7.99 -12.98
C ARG A 90 5.11 -8.98 -13.75
N GLU A 91 4.48 -8.52 -14.83
CA GLU A 91 3.90 -9.42 -15.85
C GLU A 91 4.98 -10.33 -16.45
#